data_AF-A0A395IIF6-F1
#
_entry.id   AF-A0A395IIF6-F1
#
_cell.length_a   1.000
_cell.length_b   1.000
_cell.length_c   1.000
_cell.angle_alpha   90.00
_cell.angle_beta   90.00
_cell.angle_gamma   90.00
#
_symmetry.space_group_name_H-M   'P 1'
#
loop_
_entity.id
_entity.type
_entity.pdbx_description
1 polymer ?
#
loop_
_entity_poly.entity_id
_entity_poly.type
_entity_poly.pdbx_seq_one_letter_code
_entity_poly.pdbx_strand_id
1 'polypeptide(L)'
;MGLRNNPAVLRVFLIALASHDLFWRFFANPFFFLGQEVSQALNDIMSMGNTWSLAEAQRWRSDKLRLIFPERDTNGSEQKNVKSQTKELIHKAAVTGAKAFLQSPARYVIDQKPETVQKLEEVYIIAAEHAYLLLTERTVMEIHDLSKFGGQLYFEEEERLHRKMELHGMVNIEESTKKPTDYPISLVVSPQLEASGATEIWDDEEGNEHHSNRKPPIYERHLSWLPAYVWMYLHKPGEPENEDPAGQAKYFPPRVEESSETPAERLLKTFDRVPLLELIMPYLDTLADEPRPVIEGLREEIRQLKSKCKEKESDILLWKDRAEKLQTERNKFKSKYSEAIQSLGIAFPKSTDIKSSAEFRTMQAKYQMDIDSLQRQRNEMAQEIKRLKF
;
A
#
# COMPACT_ATOMS: atom_id res chain seq x y z
N MET A 1 -3.83 13.92 42.04
CA MET A 1 -5.07 14.67 41.73
C MET A 1 -5.64 14.08 40.45
N GLY A 2 -6.86 13.52 40.48
CA GLY A 2 -7.40 12.74 39.36
C GLY A 2 -7.94 13.60 38.21
N LEU A 3 -7.90 13.06 36.99
CA LEU A 3 -8.46 13.61 35.74
C LEU A 3 -9.89 14.17 35.88
N ARG A 4 -10.64 13.75 36.90
CA ARG A 4 -12.00 14.23 37.24
C ARG A 4 -12.09 15.74 37.53
N ASN A 5 -11.02 16.39 37.98
CA ASN A 5 -11.08 17.80 38.39
C ASN A 5 -10.79 18.79 37.25
N ASN A 6 -10.49 18.32 36.03
CA ASN A 6 -10.24 19.18 34.88
C ASN A 6 -11.14 18.80 33.69
N PRO A 7 -12.34 19.42 33.56
CA PRO A 7 -13.29 19.09 32.50
C PRO A 7 -12.75 19.37 31.10
N ALA A 8 -11.80 20.31 30.94
CA ALA A 8 -11.17 20.59 29.66
C ALA A 8 -10.29 19.43 29.18
N VAL A 9 -9.51 18.83 30.09
CA VAL A 9 -8.64 17.67 29.77
C VAL A 9 -9.48 16.44 29.44
N LEU A 10 -10.55 16.17 30.20
CA LEU A 10 -11.49 15.08 29.89
C LEU A 10 -12.11 15.23 28.50
N ARG A 11 -12.44 16.46 28.10
CA ARG A 11 -12.95 16.75 26.76
C ARG A 11 -11.94 16.38 25.68
N VAL A 12 -10.66 16.71 25.85
CA VAL A 12 -9.60 16.36 24.89
C VAL A 12 -9.46 14.85 24.74
N PHE A 13 -9.44 14.11 25.85
CA PHE A 13 -9.39 12.64 25.81
C PHE A 13 -10.61 12.04 25.13
N LEU A 14 -11.80 12.58 25.39
CA LEU A 14 -13.02 12.09 24.76
C LEU A 14 -13.02 12.32 23.25
N ILE A 15 -12.57 13.49 22.81
CA ILE A 15 -12.39 13.79 21.38
C ILE A 15 -11.37 12.82 20.79
N ALA A 16 -10.22 12.60 21.44
CA ALA A 16 -9.21 11.65 20.99
C ALA A 16 -9.76 10.24 20.78
N LEU A 17 -10.53 9.74 21.76
CA LEU A 17 -11.15 8.42 21.68
C LEU A 17 -12.19 8.34 20.55
N ALA A 18 -13.04 9.37 20.41
CA ALA A 18 -14.07 9.40 19.39
C ALA A 18 -13.46 9.50 17.98
N SER A 19 -12.51 10.41 17.78
CA SER A 19 -11.79 10.57 16.51
C SER A 19 -11.09 9.27 16.12
N HIS A 20 -10.38 8.63 17.04
CA HIS A 20 -9.72 7.35 16.77
C HIS A 20 -10.73 6.26 16.37
N ASP A 21 -11.86 6.10 17.07
CA ASP A 21 -12.89 5.12 16.67
C ASP A 21 -13.45 5.42 15.28
N LEU A 22 -13.82 6.68 15.00
CA LEU A 22 -14.38 7.09 13.70
C LEU A 22 -13.44 6.79 12.54
N PHE A 23 -12.16 7.15 12.68
CA PHE A 23 -11.17 6.95 11.63
C PHE A 23 -10.93 5.46 11.34
N TRP A 24 -10.74 4.65 12.37
CA TRP A 24 -10.48 3.21 12.19
C TRP A 24 -11.71 2.45 11.74
N ARG A 25 -12.90 2.92 12.12
CA ARG A 25 -14.15 2.26 11.74
C ARG A 25 -14.54 2.54 10.29
N PHE A 26 -14.38 3.78 9.84
CA PHE A 26 -14.91 4.21 8.54
C PHE A 26 -13.84 4.47 7.49
N PHE A 27 -12.74 5.13 7.84
CA PHE A 27 -11.72 5.53 6.87
C PHE A 27 -10.73 4.39 6.57
N ALA A 28 -10.45 3.54 7.56
CA ALA A 28 -9.56 2.39 7.39
C ALA A 28 -10.23 1.20 6.68
N ASN A 29 -11.57 1.19 6.60
CA ASN A 29 -12.34 0.09 6.07
C ASN A 29 -13.27 0.56 4.95
N PRO A 30 -12.87 0.45 3.68
CA PRO A 30 -13.66 0.88 2.52
C PRO A 30 -15.07 0.30 2.44
N PHE A 31 -15.28 -0.88 3.04
CA PHE A 31 -16.48 -1.68 2.90
C PHE A 31 -17.28 -1.77 4.19
N PHE A 32 -17.04 -0.86 5.16
CA PHE A 32 -17.58 -0.92 6.53
C PHE A 32 -19.11 -1.14 6.65
N PHE A 33 -19.87 -0.77 5.63
CA PHE A 33 -21.33 -0.81 5.61
C PHE A 33 -21.92 -2.13 5.08
N LEU A 34 -21.10 -3.03 4.54
CA LEU A 34 -21.55 -4.30 3.95
C LEU A 34 -21.71 -5.45 4.97
N GLY A 35 -21.43 -5.18 6.25
CA GLY A 35 -21.42 -6.18 7.31
C GLY A 35 -20.07 -6.89 7.43
N GLN A 36 -19.74 -7.34 8.64
CA GLN A 36 -18.38 -7.75 9.02
C GLN A 36 -17.76 -8.80 8.08
N GLU A 37 -18.51 -9.81 7.70
CA GLU A 37 -18.02 -10.92 6.85
C GLU A 37 -17.69 -10.45 5.43
N VAL A 38 -18.62 -9.73 4.79
CA VAL A 38 -18.44 -9.21 3.43
C VAL A 38 -17.35 -8.15 3.40
N SER A 39 -17.35 -7.24 4.38
CA SER A 39 -16.29 -6.24 4.52
C SER A 39 -14.93 -6.90 4.65
N GLN A 40 -14.79 -7.94 5.48
CA GLN A 40 -13.52 -8.63 5.68
C GLN A 40 -13.03 -9.30 4.38
N ALA A 41 -13.90 -10.05 3.69
CA ALA A 41 -13.53 -10.71 2.44
C ALA A 41 -13.05 -9.72 1.37
N LEU A 42 -13.74 -8.57 1.23
CA LEU A 42 -13.35 -7.54 0.27
C LEU A 42 -12.06 -6.81 0.70
N ASN A 43 -11.84 -6.61 1.99
CA ASN A 43 -10.59 -6.07 2.52
C ASN A 43 -9.41 -7.03 2.31
N ASP A 44 -9.64 -8.35 2.42
CA ASP A 44 -8.61 -9.36 2.16
C ASP A 44 -8.21 -9.35 0.68
N ILE A 45 -9.18 -9.25 -0.23
CA ILE A 45 -8.93 -9.06 -1.68
C ILE A 45 -8.14 -7.78 -1.93
N MET A 46 -8.54 -6.68 -1.29
CA MET A 46 -7.83 -5.41 -1.42
C MET A 46 -6.40 -5.50 -0.88
N SER A 47 -6.18 -6.17 0.25
CA SER A 47 -4.86 -6.38 0.85
C SER A 47 -3.95 -7.19 -0.07
N MET A 48 -4.47 -8.28 -0.66
CA MET A 48 -3.74 -9.02 -1.69
C MET A 48 -3.41 -8.14 -2.89
N GLY A 49 -4.37 -7.34 -3.37
CA GLY A 49 -4.17 -6.39 -4.46
C GLY A 49 -3.07 -5.37 -4.15
N ASN A 50 -3.06 -4.81 -2.93
CA ASN A 50 -2.07 -3.84 -2.49
C ASN A 50 -0.63 -4.39 -2.54
N THR A 51 -0.44 -5.71 -2.32
CA THR A 51 0.90 -6.34 -2.44
C THR A 51 1.40 -6.45 -3.87
N TRP A 52 0.50 -6.50 -4.86
CA TRP A 52 0.86 -6.64 -6.27
C TRP A 52 0.93 -5.28 -6.98
N SER A 53 -0.11 -4.46 -6.84
CA SER A 53 -0.20 -3.12 -7.42
C SER A 53 -1.13 -2.26 -6.59
N LEU A 54 -0.55 -1.34 -5.81
CA LEU A 54 -1.30 -0.37 -5.01
C LEU A 54 -2.28 0.43 -5.87
N ALA A 55 -1.84 0.87 -7.06
CA ALA A 55 -2.65 1.64 -7.99
C ALA A 55 -3.89 0.88 -8.49
N GLU A 56 -3.71 -0.39 -8.88
CA GLU A 56 -4.83 -1.20 -9.35
C GLU A 56 -5.79 -1.58 -8.22
N ALA A 57 -5.27 -1.83 -7.01
CA ALA A 57 -6.09 -2.12 -5.85
C ALA A 57 -6.98 -0.91 -5.47
N GLN A 58 -6.42 0.31 -5.46
CA GLN A 58 -7.22 1.51 -5.19
C GLN A 58 -8.24 1.78 -6.29
N ARG A 59 -7.87 1.55 -7.56
CA ARG A 59 -8.80 1.66 -8.68
C ARG A 59 -9.94 0.65 -8.57
N TRP A 60 -9.65 -0.60 -8.26
CA TRP A 60 -10.65 -1.64 -8.04
C TRP A 60 -11.61 -1.26 -6.90
N ARG A 61 -11.08 -0.82 -5.75
CA ARG A 61 -11.89 -0.34 -4.61
C ARG A 61 -12.83 0.78 -5.05
N SER A 62 -12.28 1.81 -5.68
CA SER A 62 -13.02 2.98 -6.17
C SER A 62 -14.12 2.57 -7.16
N ASP A 63 -13.78 1.78 -8.19
CA ASP A 63 -14.72 1.34 -9.21
C ASP A 63 -15.84 0.46 -8.59
N LYS A 64 -15.52 -0.41 -7.62
CA LYS A 64 -16.53 -1.21 -6.89
C LYS A 64 -17.45 -0.37 -6.02
N LEU A 65 -16.92 0.61 -5.29
CA LEU A 65 -17.75 1.49 -4.47
C LEU A 65 -18.66 2.35 -5.35
N ARG A 66 -18.16 2.90 -6.47
CA ARG A 66 -18.97 3.65 -7.43
C ARG A 66 -20.05 2.81 -8.12
N LEU A 67 -19.86 1.49 -8.25
CA LEU A 67 -20.91 0.58 -8.72
C LEU A 67 -22.02 0.41 -7.67
N ILE A 68 -21.65 0.35 -6.39
CA ILE A 68 -22.59 0.23 -5.27
C ILE A 68 -23.30 1.58 -4.98
N PHE A 69 -22.65 2.69 -5.28
CA PHE A 69 -23.21 4.05 -5.18
C PHE A 69 -22.88 4.88 -6.43
N PRO A 70 -23.69 4.77 -7.48
CA PRO A 70 -23.46 5.52 -8.70
C PRO A 70 -23.56 7.04 -8.44
N GLU A 71 -22.49 7.77 -8.82
CA GLU A 71 -22.39 9.23 -8.67
C GLU A 71 -23.45 9.98 -9.49
N ARG A 72 -23.90 9.43 -10.61
CA ARG A 72 -24.88 10.06 -11.49
C ARG A 72 -26.30 9.63 -11.15
N ASP A 73 -27.18 10.61 -10.96
CA ASP A 73 -28.63 10.40 -11.02
C ASP A 73 -29.06 10.13 -12.46
N THR A 74 -28.68 8.99 -13.00
CA THR A 74 -29.28 8.49 -14.23
C THR A 74 -30.71 8.03 -13.90
N ASN A 75 -31.67 8.38 -14.76
CA ASN A 75 -33.12 8.29 -14.50
C ASN A 75 -33.68 6.86 -14.32
N GLY A 76 -32.83 5.83 -14.17
CA GLY A 76 -33.24 4.45 -13.92
C GLY A 76 -33.72 4.24 -12.48
N SER A 77 -34.91 3.64 -12.32
CA SER A 77 -35.49 3.30 -11.01
C SER A 77 -34.58 2.39 -10.17
N GLU A 78 -33.84 1.48 -10.81
CA GLU A 78 -32.94 0.53 -10.14
C GLU A 78 -31.74 1.21 -9.47
N GLN A 79 -31.11 2.18 -10.15
CA GLN A 79 -29.97 2.91 -9.57
C GLN A 79 -30.38 3.78 -8.38
N LYS A 80 -31.57 4.38 -8.43
CA LYS A 80 -32.14 5.10 -7.29
C LYS A 80 -32.35 4.17 -6.09
N ASN A 81 -32.83 2.95 -6.34
CA ASN A 81 -33.03 1.95 -5.29
C ASN A 81 -31.69 1.52 -4.66
N VAL A 82 -30.70 1.18 -5.48
CA VAL A 82 -29.35 0.79 -5.00
C VAL A 82 -28.69 1.92 -4.20
N LYS A 83 -28.80 3.17 -4.67
CA LYS A 83 -28.31 4.35 -3.95
C LYS A 83 -29.01 4.51 -2.59
N SER A 84 -30.34 4.37 -2.52
CA SER A 84 -31.07 4.45 -1.25
C SER A 84 -30.71 3.32 -0.28
N GLN A 85 -30.59 2.08 -0.77
CA GLN A 85 -30.19 0.93 0.03
C GLN A 85 -28.78 1.11 0.59
N THR A 86 -27.84 1.60 -0.21
CA THR A 86 -26.49 1.87 0.25
C THR A 86 -26.45 2.98 1.30
N LYS A 87 -27.22 4.07 1.14
CA LYS A 87 -27.36 5.08 2.21
C LYS A 87 -27.90 4.48 3.50
N GLU A 88 -28.91 3.61 3.40
CA GLU A 88 -29.49 2.94 4.57
C GLU A 88 -28.46 2.04 5.27
N LEU A 89 -27.65 1.30 4.51
CA LEU A 89 -26.56 0.48 5.05
C LEU A 89 -25.48 1.32 5.74
N ILE A 90 -25.05 2.43 5.11
CA ILE A 90 -24.08 3.37 5.71
C ILE A 90 -24.64 3.93 7.01
N HIS A 91 -25.89 4.39 7.00
CA HIS A 91 -26.57 4.92 8.18
C HIS A 91 -26.67 3.87 9.30
N LYS A 92 -27.06 2.63 8.96
CA LYS A 92 -27.14 1.53 9.92
C LYS A 92 -25.76 1.20 10.52
N ALA A 93 -24.71 1.20 9.70
CA ALA A 93 -23.34 0.97 10.16
C ALA A 93 -22.86 2.11 11.09
N ALA A 94 -23.20 3.36 10.77
CA ALA A 94 -22.90 4.53 11.58
C ALA A 94 -23.57 4.46 12.97
N VAL A 95 -24.88 4.21 13.01
CA VAL A 95 -25.63 4.04 14.27
C VAL A 95 -25.10 2.87 15.09
N THR A 96 -24.75 1.76 14.44
CA THR A 96 -24.13 0.60 15.12
C THR A 96 -22.77 0.98 15.71
N GLY A 97 -21.96 1.75 14.99
CA GLY A 97 -20.69 2.28 15.46
C GLY A 97 -20.84 3.17 16.69
N ALA A 98 -21.78 4.12 16.66
CA ALA A 98 -22.05 5.01 17.78
C ALA A 98 -22.46 4.23 19.04
N LYS A 99 -23.32 3.22 18.88
CA LYS A 99 -23.74 2.33 19.97
C LYS A 99 -22.56 1.52 20.53
N ALA A 100 -21.71 0.97 19.67
CA ALA A 100 -20.51 0.25 20.09
C ALA A 100 -19.54 1.17 20.88
N PHE A 101 -19.38 2.42 20.45
CA PHE A 101 -18.59 3.41 21.16
C PHE A 101 -19.18 3.74 22.54
N LEU A 102 -20.49 3.88 22.67
CA LEU A 102 -21.18 4.06 23.95
C LEU A 102 -21.11 2.82 24.87
N GLN A 103 -20.84 1.64 24.33
CA GLN A 103 -20.60 0.42 25.11
C GLN A 103 -19.15 0.29 25.58
N SER A 104 -18.24 1.09 25.00
CA SER A 104 -16.82 1.14 25.36
C SER A 104 -16.57 1.86 26.70
N PRO A 105 -15.32 1.97 27.18
CA PRO A 105 -14.99 2.78 28.35
C PRO A 105 -15.44 4.26 28.26
N ALA A 106 -15.71 4.79 27.06
CA ALA A 106 -16.26 6.14 26.89
C ALA A 106 -17.60 6.35 27.63
N ARG A 107 -18.34 5.27 27.91
CA ARG A 107 -19.59 5.28 28.68
C ARG A 107 -19.49 5.88 30.08
N TYR A 108 -18.29 5.91 30.65
CA TYR A 108 -18.03 6.46 31.98
C TYR A 108 -17.79 7.99 31.96
N VAL A 109 -17.59 8.56 30.78
CA VAL A 109 -17.29 9.99 30.57
C VAL A 109 -18.45 10.69 29.86
N ILE A 110 -19.16 9.98 28.97
CA ILE A 110 -20.31 10.51 28.22
C ILE A 110 -21.59 10.41 29.04
N ASP A 111 -22.38 11.48 29.02
CA ASP A 111 -23.76 11.48 29.49
C ASP A 111 -24.65 10.67 28.54
N GLN A 112 -25.38 9.68 29.06
CA GLN A 112 -26.23 8.78 28.25
C GLN A 112 -27.66 9.32 28.07
N LYS A 113 -27.88 10.63 28.24
CA LYS A 113 -29.16 11.26 27.88
C LYS A 113 -29.49 11.02 26.41
N PRO A 114 -30.78 10.80 26.07
CA PRO A 114 -31.22 10.56 24.69
C PRO A 114 -30.70 11.60 23.69
N GLU A 115 -30.70 12.89 24.06
CA GLU A 115 -30.18 13.97 23.21
C GLU A 115 -28.68 13.86 22.91
N THR A 116 -27.89 13.37 23.87
CA THR A 116 -26.43 13.21 23.69
C THR A 116 -26.13 12.00 22.83
N VAL A 117 -26.88 10.91 23.03
CA VAL A 117 -26.81 9.71 22.18
C VAL A 117 -27.17 10.05 20.74
N GLN A 118 -28.26 10.81 20.53
CA GLN A 118 -28.67 11.22 19.18
C GLN A 118 -27.61 12.08 18.48
N LYS A 119 -27.03 13.07 19.17
CA LYS A 119 -25.93 13.88 18.62
C LYS A 119 -24.70 13.05 18.26
N LEU A 120 -24.38 12.03 19.08
CA LEU A 120 -23.28 11.11 18.77
C LEU A 120 -23.60 10.29 17.51
N GLU A 121 -24.82 9.77 17.39
CA GLU A 121 -25.26 9.06 16.18
C GLU A 121 -25.14 9.96 14.93
N GLU A 122 -25.57 11.22 15.02
CA GLU A 122 -25.43 12.21 13.94
C GLU A 122 -23.96 12.41 13.52
N VAL A 123 -23.04 12.55 14.47
CA VAL A 123 -21.60 12.66 14.18
C VAL A 123 -21.07 11.42 13.46
N TYR A 124 -21.47 10.24 13.89
CA TYR A 124 -21.07 8.98 13.24
C TYR A 124 -21.64 8.86 11.83
N ILE A 125 -22.87 9.31 11.60
CA ILE A 125 -23.50 9.32 10.27
C ILE A 125 -22.72 10.23 9.33
N ILE A 126 -22.45 11.47 9.76
CA ILE A 126 -21.68 12.44 8.97
C ILE A 126 -20.30 11.87 8.63
N ALA A 127 -19.60 11.29 9.61
CA ALA A 127 -18.28 10.70 9.40
C ALA A 127 -18.31 9.52 8.43
N ALA A 128 -19.30 8.63 8.55
CA ALA A 128 -19.45 7.48 7.66
C ALA A 128 -19.76 7.91 6.22
N GLU A 129 -20.63 8.91 6.03
CA GLU A 129 -20.93 9.48 4.71
C GLU A 129 -19.69 10.13 4.09
N HIS A 130 -18.93 10.93 4.85
CA HIS A 130 -17.70 11.55 4.37
C HIS A 130 -16.63 10.51 4.03
N ALA A 131 -16.42 9.54 4.90
CA ALA A 131 -15.48 8.45 4.66
C ALA A 131 -15.85 7.72 3.37
N TYR A 132 -17.14 7.39 3.18
CA TYR A 132 -17.60 6.73 1.96
C TYR A 132 -17.28 7.54 0.71
N LEU A 133 -17.56 8.85 0.70
CA LEU A 133 -17.26 9.73 -0.43
C LEU A 133 -15.75 9.75 -0.75
N LEU A 134 -14.89 9.92 0.25
CA LEU A 134 -13.44 9.91 0.06
C LEU A 134 -12.96 8.54 -0.43
N LEU A 135 -13.57 7.47 0.08
CA LEU A 135 -13.36 6.09 -0.38
C LEU A 135 -13.98 5.82 -1.76
N THR A 136 -14.68 6.74 -2.42
CA THR A 136 -14.97 6.56 -3.86
C THR A 136 -13.84 7.09 -4.74
N GLU A 137 -12.89 7.82 -4.20
CA GLU A 137 -11.71 8.29 -4.95
C GLU A 137 -10.70 7.18 -5.17
N ARG A 138 -9.85 7.34 -6.19
CA ARG A 138 -8.77 6.40 -6.56
C ARG A 138 -7.47 6.60 -5.76
N THR A 139 -7.53 7.45 -4.74
CA THR A 139 -6.41 7.74 -3.86
C THR A 139 -6.16 6.61 -2.87
N VAL A 140 -4.92 6.43 -2.47
CA VAL A 140 -4.60 5.66 -1.26
C VAL A 140 -4.89 6.58 -0.09
N MET A 141 -5.56 6.08 0.93
CA MET A 141 -5.70 6.80 2.19
C MET A 141 -4.99 6.01 3.29
N GLU A 142 -4.12 6.70 4.00
CA GLU A 142 -3.41 6.17 5.15
C GLU A 142 -3.76 6.98 6.38
N ILE A 143 -3.94 6.28 7.50
CA ILE A 143 -4.28 6.90 8.76
C ILE A 143 -3.13 6.72 9.72
N HIS A 144 -2.69 7.81 10.31
CA HIS A 144 -1.57 7.80 11.25
C HIS A 144 -1.98 8.34 12.62
N ASP A 145 -1.62 7.62 13.68
CA ASP A 145 -2.01 7.91 15.06
C ASP A 145 -0.81 8.15 15.98
N LEU A 146 -1.01 7.93 17.28
CA LEU A 146 0.01 8.02 18.31
C LEU A 146 1.23 7.12 18.03
N SER A 147 1.10 6.01 17.29
CA SER A 147 2.26 5.18 16.93
C SER A 147 3.25 5.91 16.02
N LYS A 148 2.76 6.82 15.16
CA LYS A 148 3.60 7.65 14.29
C LYS A 148 4.09 8.91 14.97
N PHE A 149 3.31 9.53 15.87
CA PHE A 149 3.61 10.86 16.41
C PHE A 149 4.02 10.89 17.89
N GLY A 150 3.63 9.86 18.67
CA GLY A 150 3.84 9.83 20.11
C GLY A 150 5.32 9.87 20.47
N GLY A 151 5.67 10.72 21.43
CA GLY A 151 7.07 10.87 21.88
C GLY A 151 7.96 11.68 20.95
N GLN A 152 7.48 12.05 19.75
CA GLN A 152 8.22 12.94 18.86
C GLN A 152 8.02 14.40 19.28
N LEU A 153 9.02 15.24 19.00
CA LEU A 153 8.89 16.68 19.18
C LEU A 153 7.90 17.23 18.15
N TYR A 154 7.19 18.29 18.52
CA TYR A 154 6.34 19.01 17.58
C TYR A 154 7.19 19.83 16.62
N PHE A 155 6.83 19.78 15.33
CA PHE A 155 7.44 20.59 14.28
C PHE A 155 6.33 21.29 13.50
N GLU A 156 6.45 22.61 13.39
CA GLU A 156 5.55 23.41 12.57
C GLU A 156 6.05 23.42 11.13
N GLU A 157 5.32 22.77 10.24
CA GLU A 157 5.55 22.84 8.80
C GLU A 157 4.74 24.00 8.22
N GLU A 158 5.43 24.95 7.59
CA GLU A 158 4.84 26.16 7.02
C GLU A 158 3.95 25.85 5.80
N GLU A 159 4.30 24.83 5.01
CA GLU A 159 3.59 24.48 3.79
C GLU A 159 2.33 23.66 4.09
N ARG A 160 1.16 24.25 3.82
CA ARG A 160 -0.16 23.70 4.16
C ARG A 160 -0.38 22.28 3.65
N LEU A 161 0.09 21.96 2.44
CA LEU A 161 -0.12 20.65 1.79
C LEU A 161 0.77 19.53 2.37
N HIS A 162 1.88 19.89 3.01
CA HIS A 162 2.78 18.94 3.63
C HIS A 162 2.57 18.84 5.15
N ARG A 163 1.85 19.79 5.75
CA ARG A 163 1.60 19.88 7.19
C ARG A 163 1.08 18.55 7.76
N LYS A 164 1.95 17.84 8.48
CA LYS A 164 1.62 16.54 9.08
C LYS A 164 0.89 16.64 10.41
N MET A 165 1.10 17.73 11.14
CA MET A 165 0.57 17.91 12.49
C MET A 165 0.15 19.36 12.77
N GLU A 166 -0.88 19.52 13.61
CA GLU A 166 -1.41 20.78 14.11
C GLU A 166 -1.57 20.72 15.63
N LEU A 167 -1.19 21.80 16.32
CA LEU A 167 -1.38 21.90 17.76
C LEU A 167 -2.86 22.06 18.09
N HIS A 168 -3.34 21.25 19.03
CA HIS A 168 -4.69 21.40 19.56
C HIS A 168 -4.80 22.73 20.33
N GLY A 169 -5.87 23.50 20.11
CA GLY A 169 -6.06 24.84 20.70
C GLY A 169 -6.20 24.91 22.23
N MET A 170 -6.13 23.77 22.93
CA MET A 170 -6.05 23.72 24.40
C MET A 170 -4.61 23.52 24.92
N VAL A 171 -3.61 23.52 24.04
CA VAL A 171 -2.21 23.57 24.45
C VAL A 171 -1.92 24.98 24.96
N ASN A 172 -1.35 25.08 26.17
CA ASN A 172 -1.16 26.35 26.86
C ASN A 172 0.09 27.09 26.37
N ILE A 173 0.08 27.52 25.10
CA ILE A 173 1.24 28.14 24.45
C ILE A 173 1.51 29.53 25.04
N GLU A 174 0.45 30.33 25.25
CA GLU A 174 0.57 31.74 25.66
C GLU A 174 1.11 31.93 27.07
N GLU A 175 0.76 31.03 27.99
CA GLU A 175 1.22 31.11 29.37
C GLU A 175 2.54 30.35 29.58
N SER A 176 2.97 29.49 28.64
CA SER A 176 4.20 28.71 28.78
C SER A 176 5.44 29.56 28.51
N THR A 177 6.49 29.35 29.30
CA THR A 177 7.82 29.96 29.05
C THR A 177 8.62 29.23 27.98
N LYS A 178 8.18 28.03 27.57
CA LYS A 178 8.86 27.13 26.64
C LYS A 178 8.04 26.96 25.35
N LYS A 179 8.75 26.69 24.25
CA LYS A 179 8.12 26.51 22.94
C LYS A 179 7.53 25.10 22.82
N PRO A 180 6.47 24.91 22.02
CA PRO A 180 5.92 23.57 21.75
C PRO A 180 6.94 22.59 21.14
N THR A 181 7.93 23.10 20.41
CA THR A 181 9.04 22.33 19.82
C THR A 181 9.93 21.65 20.85
N ASP A 182 9.86 22.08 22.11
CA ASP A 182 10.75 21.62 23.18
C ASP A 182 10.17 20.41 23.94
N TYR A 183 8.92 20.01 23.64
CA TYR A 183 8.22 18.94 24.34
C TYR A 183 7.75 17.82 23.42
N PRO A 184 7.80 16.56 23.88
CA PRO A 184 7.26 15.44 23.14
C PRO A 184 5.73 15.48 23.10
N ILE A 185 5.18 15.12 21.94
CA ILE A 185 3.74 14.91 21.75
C ILE A 185 3.27 13.82 22.71
N SER A 186 2.31 14.18 23.56
CA SER A 186 1.78 13.30 24.60
C SER A 186 0.52 12.56 24.15
N LEU A 187 -0.25 13.17 23.24
CA LEU A 187 -1.53 12.66 22.76
C LEU A 187 -1.79 13.09 21.32
N VAL A 188 -2.39 12.21 20.53
CA VAL A 188 -2.99 12.54 19.23
C VAL A 188 -4.51 12.63 19.43
N VAL A 189 -5.05 13.84 19.33
CA VAL A 189 -6.47 14.17 19.52
C VAL A 189 -7.30 13.89 18.27
N SER A 190 -6.71 14.06 17.10
CA SER A 190 -7.28 13.56 15.84
C SER A 190 -6.16 12.91 15.03
N PRO A 191 -6.34 11.68 14.53
CA PRO A 191 -5.39 11.05 13.63
C PRO A 191 -5.12 11.89 12.37
N GLN A 192 -3.94 11.72 11.77
CA GLN A 192 -3.65 12.26 10.43
C GLN A 192 -4.36 11.40 9.38
N LEU A 193 -4.94 12.05 8.36
CA LEU A 193 -5.34 11.42 7.12
C LEU A 193 -4.40 11.87 6.00
N GLU A 194 -3.57 10.95 5.53
CA GLU A 194 -2.65 11.16 4.42
C GLU A 194 -3.22 10.50 3.18
N ALA A 195 -3.09 11.16 2.03
CA ALA A 195 -3.53 10.62 0.76
C ALA A 195 -2.41 10.65 -0.29
N SER A 196 -2.31 9.60 -1.08
CA SER A 196 -1.40 9.53 -2.22
C SER A 196 -2.12 9.03 -3.48
N GLY A 197 -1.53 9.28 -4.65
CA GLY A 197 -2.18 8.95 -5.92
C GLY A 197 -3.37 9.84 -6.26
N ALA A 198 -3.42 11.05 -5.69
CA ALA A 198 -4.32 12.10 -6.16
C ALA A 198 -3.88 12.54 -7.57
N THR A 199 -4.85 12.88 -8.41
CA THR A 199 -4.60 13.57 -9.67
C THR A 199 -3.89 14.89 -9.37
N GLU A 200 -2.91 15.26 -10.21
CA GLU A 200 -2.10 16.46 -10.01
C GLU A 200 -3.02 17.67 -9.80
N ILE A 201 -2.85 18.33 -8.65
CA ILE A 201 -3.53 19.56 -8.29
C ILE A 201 -2.54 20.70 -8.52
N TRP A 202 -2.92 21.70 -9.33
CA TRP A 202 -2.17 22.95 -9.46
C TRP A 202 -3.12 24.14 -9.39
N ASP A 203 -2.63 25.21 -8.80
CA ASP A 203 -3.29 26.51 -8.86
C ASP A 203 -2.91 27.20 -10.17
N ASP A 204 -3.87 27.83 -10.83
CA ASP A 204 -3.56 28.78 -11.90
C ASP A 204 -3.06 30.12 -11.33
N GLU A 205 -2.68 31.04 -12.21
CA GLU A 205 -2.22 32.39 -11.84
C GLU A 205 -3.27 33.20 -11.07
N GLU A 206 -4.53 32.75 -11.07
CA GLU A 206 -5.67 33.37 -10.40
C GLU A 206 -5.98 32.70 -9.04
N GLY A 207 -5.24 31.65 -8.67
CA GLY A 207 -5.41 30.90 -7.43
C GLY A 207 -6.55 29.89 -7.47
N ASN A 208 -7.03 29.50 -8.66
CA ASN A 208 -8.04 28.47 -8.80
C ASN A 208 -7.39 27.08 -8.89
N GLU A 209 -7.96 26.12 -8.15
CA GLU A 209 -7.49 24.74 -8.09
C GLU A 209 -7.92 23.94 -9.35
N HIS A 210 -6.96 23.32 -10.06
CA HIS A 210 -7.20 22.47 -11.23
C HIS A 210 -6.75 21.03 -10.98
N HIS A 211 -7.54 20.05 -11.46
CA HIS A 211 -7.22 18.62 -11.38
C HIS A 211 -6.90 18.02 -12.76
N SER A 212 -5.71 17.43 -12.97
CA SER A 212 -5.38 16.74 -14.24
C SER A 212 -5.84 15.30 -14.23
N ASN A 213 -6.84 14.98 -15.06
CA ASN A 213 -7.16 13.59 -15.40
C ASN A 213 -6.23 12.99 -16.47
N ARG A 214 -5.24 13.75 -16.97
CA ARG A 214 -4.40 13.38 -18.13
C ARG A 214 -3.09 12.69 -17.73
N LYS A 215 -2.64 12.83 -16.48
CA LYS A 215 -1.43 12.18 -15.99
C LYS A 215 -1.78 11.00 -15.08
N PRO A 216 -0.96 9.94 -15.06
CA PRO A 216 -1.15 8.84 -14.12
C PRO A 216 -1.09 9.40 -12.68
N PRO A 217 -1.94 8.89 -11.77
CA PRO A 217 -1.92 9.31 -10.37
C PRO A 217 -0.51 9.15 -9.77
N ILE A 218 -0.05 10.19 -9.06
CA ILE A 218 1.31 10.24 -8.52
C ILE A 218 1.27 9.65 -7.12
N TYR A 219 1.54 8.35 -6.99
CA TYR A 219 1.57 7.65 -5.71
C TYR A 219 2.82 7.98 -4.86
N GLU A 220 3.82 8.63 -5.46
CA GLU A 220 5.04 9.07 -4.78
C GLU A 220 4.82 10.36 -3.97
N ARG A 221 3.75 11.11 -4.26
CA ARG A 221 3.41 12.35 -3.55
C ARG A 221 2.35 12.05 -2.49
N HIS A 222 2.74 12.24 -1.25
CA HIS A 222 1.85 12.13 -0.10
C HIS A 222 1.38 13.53 0.29
N LEU A 223 0.07 13.72 0.30
CA LEU A 223 -0.60 14.96 0.70
C LEU A 223 -1.30 14.74 2.03
N SER A 224 -1.12 15.67 2.96
CA SER A 224 -1.87 15.66 4.21
C SER A 224 -3.26 16.23 3.95
N TRP A 225 -4.27 15.37 3.80
CA TRP A 225 -5.66 15.80 3.68
C TRP A 225 -6.21 16.32 5.00
N LEU A 226 -5.80 15.69 6.10
CA LEU A 226 -6.03 16.18 7.45
C LEU A 226 -4.75 16.00 8.28
N PRO A 227 -4.19 17.07 8.86
CA PRO A 227 -3.06 16.93 9.78
C PRO A 227 -3.50 16.21 11.06
N ALA A 228 -2.56 15.53 11.72
CA ALA A 228 -2.81 15.03 13.06
C ALA A 228 -2.98 16.22 14.03
N TYR A 229 -4.10 16.26 14.75
CA TYR A 229 -4.27 17.22 15.84
C TYR A 229 -3.58 16.66 17.07
N VAL A 230 -2.50 17.28 17.51
CA VAL A 230 -1.65 16.80 18.59
C VAL A 230 -1.80 17.66 19.84
N TRP A 231 -1.67 17.04 21.00
CA TRP A 231 -1.69 17.69 22.29
C TRP A 231 -0.46 17.29 23.10
N MET A 232 0.07 18.24 23.83
CA MET A 232 1.21 18.07 24.73
C MET A 232 0.95 18.85 26.01
N TYR A 233 1.55 18.37 27.10
CA TYR A 233 1.51 19.07 28.36
C TYR A 233 2.61 20.15 28.40
N LEU A 234 2.20 21.43 28.42
CA LEU A 234 3.09 22.54 28.70
C LEU A 234 2.84 23.03 30.13
N HIS A 235 3.89 23.02 30.94
CA HIS A 235 3.82 23.47 32.33
C HIS A 235 3.49 24.97 32.40
N LYS A 236 2.66 25.35 33.37
CA LYS A 236 2.43 26.77 33.67
C LYS A 236 3.63 27.37 34.41
N PRO A 237 3.86 28.69 34.32
CA PRO A 237 4.90 29.36 35.08
C PRO A 237 4.68 29.14 36.58
N GLY A 238 5.66 28.54 37.26
CA GLY A 238 5.61 28.26 38.71
C GLY A 238 5.06 26.89 39.10
N GLU A 239 4.61 26.06 38.15
CA GLU A 239 4.43 24.63 38.42
C GLU A 239 5.80 23.94 38.51
N PRO A 240 6.01 23.01 39.47
CA PRO A 240 7.26 22.26 39.54
C PRO A 240 7.43 21.50 38.22
N GLU A 241 8.54 21.73 37.54
CA GLU A 241 8.97 20.86 36.44
C GLU A 241 9.15 19.47 37.07
N ASN A 242 8.28 18.52 36.74
CA ASN A 242 8.61 17.14 37.02
C ASN A 242 9.92 16.89 36.27
N GLU A 243 10.99 16.53 36.99
CA GLU A 243 12.37 16.40 36.48
C GLU A 243 12.54 15.34 35.37
N ASP A 244 11.44 14.81 34.84
CA ASP A 244 11.47 13.79 33.80
C ASP A 244 10.25 13.86 32.84
N PRO A 245 10.12 14.91 31.99
CA PRO A 245 9.13 14.91 30.92
C PRO A 245 9.47 13.88 29.82
N ALA A 246 10.70 13.39 29.81
CA ALA A 246 11.24 12.36 28.92
C ALA A 246 11.43 11.00 29.62
N GLY A 247 10.82 10.82 30.79
CA GLY A 247 11.05 9.70 31.70
C GLY A 247 10.64 8.36 31.15
N GLN A 248 11.54 7.84 30.31
CA GLN A 248 11.39 6.67 29.45
C GLN A 248 10.11 6.82 28.61
N ALA A 249 10.25 6.79 27.29
CA ALA A 249 9.17 6.21 26.50
C ALA A 249 8.87 4.86 27.15
N LYS A 250 7.85 4.80 28.02
CA LYS A 250 7.38 3.53 28.58
C LYS A 250 7.01 2.78 27.33
N TYR A 251 7.87 1.84 26.98
CA TYR A 251 7.63 0.82 25.98
C TYR A 251 6.18 0.41 26.19
N PHE A 252 5.30 0.88 25.30
CA PHE A 252 3.99 0.28 25.24
C PHE A 252 4.30 -1.17 24.92
N PRO A 253 3.91 -2.15 25.76
CA PRO A 253 4.14 -3.53 25.42
C PRO A 253 3.54 -3.73 24.01
N PRO A 254 4.25 -4.43 23.11
CA PRO A 254 3.66 -4.87 21.85
C PRO A 254 2.28 -5.46 22.19
N ARG A 255 1.24 -5.07 21.42
CA ARG A 255 -0.08 -5.67 21.58
C ARG A 255 0.10 -7.18 21.65
N VAL A 256 -0.49 -7.77 22.69
CA VAL A 256 -0.45 -9.18 23.04
C VAL A 256 -0.46 -10.05 21.78
N GLU A 257 0.49 -10.99 21.74
CA GLU A 257 0.70 -11.97 20.67
C GLU A 257 -0.61 -12.58 20.17
N GLU A 258 -0.64 -12.80 18.86
CA GLU A 258 -1.65 -13.52 18.12
C GLU A 258 -2.06 -14.79 18.88
N SER A 259 -3.35 -14.88 19.19
CA SER A 259 -3.98 -16.15 19.56
C SER A 259 -3.57 -17.23 18.56
N SER A 260 -3.00 -18.32 19.07
CA SER A 260 -2.54 -19.46 18.28
C SER A 260 -3.66 -20.25 17.58
N GLU A 261 -4.93 -19.85 17.76
CA GLU A 261 -6.04 -20.37 16.98
C GLU A 261 -6.17 -19.56 15.69
N THR A 262 -5.97 -20.25 14.56
CA THR A 262 -6.16 -19.64 13.25
C THR A 262 -7.61 -19.14 13.13
N PRO A 263 -7.85 -17.98 12.47
CA PRO A 263 -9.21 -17.47 12.25
C PRO A 263 -10.17 -18.52 11.65
N ALA A 264 -9.64 -19.46 10.86
CA ALA A 264 -10.36 -20.60 10.29
C ALA A 264 -10.87 -21.62 11.34
N GLU A 265 -10.15 -21.85 12.44
CA GLU A 265 -10.55 -22.78 13.51
C GLU A 265 -11.65 -22.18 14.40
N ARG A 266 -11.65 -20.86 14.58
CA ARG A 266 -12.74 -20.11 15.24
C ARG A 266 -14.02 -20.08 14.40
N LEU A 267 -13.91 -20.08 13.07
CA LEU A 267 -15.04 -20.11 12.12
C LEU A 267 -15.81 -21.44 12.12
N LEU A 268 -15.12 -22.57 12.32
CA LEU A 268 -15.72 -23.90 12.18
C LEU A 268 -16.55 -24.36 13.40
N LYS A 269 -16.44 -23.67 14.55
CA LYS A 269 -17.06 -24.10 15.82
C LYS A 269 -18.42 -23.46 16.12
N THR A 270 -18.81 -22.37 15.45
CA THR A 270 -19.88 -21.49 15.96
C THR A 270 -21.17 -21.43 15.15
N PHE A 271 -21.29 -22.10 13.99
CA PHE A 271 -22.49 -21.98 13.17
C PHE A 271 -23.03 -23.27 12.55
N ASP A 272 -24.36 -23.31 12.52
CA ASP A 272 -25.15 -24.28 11.78
C ASP A 272 -25.07 -23.94 10.28
N ARG A 273 -24.42 -24.82 9.51
CA ARG A 273 -23.81 -24.56 8.20
C ARG A 273 -24.78 -24.26 7.06
N VAL A 274 -26.08 -24.47 7.23
CA VAL A 274 -27.02 -24.66 6.11
C VAL A 274 -27.68 -23.35 5.62
N PRO A 275 -28.20 -22.44 6.47
CA PRO A 275 -29.02 -21.32 5.98
C PRO A 275 -28.22 -20.19 5.34
N LEU A 276 -26.98 -19.95 5.80
CA LEU A 276 -26.15 -18.84 5.32
C LEU A 276 -25.46 -19.19 3.99
N LEU A 277 -25.03 -20.45 3.83
CA LEU A 277 -24.45 -20.96 2.58
C LEU A 277 -25.48 -20.98 1.45
N GLU A 278 -26.75 -21.33 1.73
CA GLU A 278 -27.82 -21.30 0.72
C GLU A 278 -28.13 -19.88 0.22
N LEU A 279 -27.97 -18.84 1.06
CA LEU A 279 -28.25 -17.46 0.69
C LEU A 279 -27.14 -16.83 -0.18
N ILE A 280 -25.89 -17.23 0.04
CA ILE A 280 -24.69 -16.61 -0.56
C ILE A 280 -24.15 -17.47 -1.71
N MET A 281 -24.43 -18.78 -1.75
CA MET A 281 -23.97 -19.70 -2.79
C MET A 281 -24.20 -19.21 -4.23
N PRO A 282 -25.40 -18.73 -4.62
CA PRO A 282 -25.63 -18.30 -6.00
C PRO A 282 -24.69 -17.15 -6.42
N TYR A 283 -24.35 -16.27 -5.49
CA TYR A 283 -23.44 -15.16 -5.73
C TYR A 283 -21.98 -15.61 -5.72
N LEU A 284 -21.61 -16.58 -4.87
CA LEU A 284 -20.27 -17.18 -4.87
C LEU A 284 -20.02 -18.03 -6.10
N ASP A 285 -21.02 -18.76 -6.60
CA ASP A 285 -20.92 -19.54 -7.84
C ASP A 285 -20.76 -18.60 -9.04
N THR A 286 -21.55 -17.51 -9.09
CA THR A 286 -21.42 -16.48 -10.13
C THR A 286 -20.05 -15.79 -10.07
N LEU A 287 -19.58 -15.46 -8.85
CA LEU A 287 -18.28 -14.82 -8.61
C LEU A 287 -17.10 -15.78 -8.78
N ALA A 288 -17.31 -17.08 -8.71
CA ALA A 288 -16.33 -18.12 -9.04
C ALA A 288 -16.28 -18.40 -10.55
N ASP A 289 -17.42 -18.30 -11.24
CA ASP A 289 -17.50 -18.53 -12.68
C ASP A 289 -17.09 -17.33 -13.54
N GLU A 290 -17.30 -16.09 -13.09
CA GLU A 290 -16.84 -14.88 -13.79
C GLU A 290 -15.31 -14.82 -14.01
N PRO A 291 -14.45 -15.06 -13.00
CA PRO A 291 -13.00 -15.02 -13.18
C PRO A 291 -12.44 -16.33 -13.74
N ARG A 292 -13.19 -17.44 -13.72
CA ARG A 292 -12.73 -18.76 -14.19
C ARG A 292 -12.16 -18.74 -15.63
N PRO A 293 -12.82 -18.16 -16.65
CA PRO A 293 -12.23 -18.09 -17.99
C PRO A 293 -10.98 -17.21 -18.05
N VAL A 294 -10.88 -16.17 -17.23
CA VAL A 294 -9.69 -15.30 -17.13
C VAL A 294 -8.53 -16.06 -16.47
N ILE A 295 -8.80 -16.79 -15.38
CA ILE A 295 -7.82 -17.60 -14.66
C ILE A 295 -7.32 -18.75 -15.53
N GLU A 296 -8.21 -19.45 -16.25
CA GLU A 296 -7.80 -20.51 -17.17
C GLU A 296 -7.03 -19.95 -18.38
N GLY A 297 -7.40 -18.77 -18.90
CA GLY A 297 -6.63 -18.05 -19.90
C GLY A 297 -5.20 -17.73 -19.43
N LEU A 298 -5.07 -17.15 -18.23
CA LEU A 298 -3.77 -16.86 -17.62
C LEU A 298 -2.96 -18.13 -17.32
N ARG A 299 -3.61 -19.23 -16.88
CA ARG A 299 -2.94 -20.52 -16.66
C ARG A 299 -2.39 -21.10 -17.96
N GLU A 300 -3.13 -20.97 -19.05
CA GLU A 300 -2.68 -21.40 -20.38
C GLU A 300 -1.54 -20.52 -20.90
N GLU A 301 -1.61 -19.20 -20.75
CA GLU A 301 -0.52 -18.29 -21.08
C GLU A 301 0.75 -18.61 -20.26
N ILE A 302 0.63 -18.84 -18.95
CA ILE A 302 1.74 -19.27 -18.09
C ILE A 302 2.30 -20.62 -18.56
N ARG A 303 1.46 -21.57 -18.98
CA ARG A 303 1.89 -22.88 -19.50
C ARG A 303 2.67 -22.71 -20.80
N GLN A 304 2.19 -21.87 -21.72
CA GLN A 304 2.87 -21.56 -22.98
C GLN A 304 4.19 -20.84 -22.75
N LEU A 305 4.23 -19.85 -21.84
CA LEU A 305 5.45 -19.14 -21.47
C LEU A 305 6.47 -20.08 -20.82
N LYS A 306 6.05 -20.97 -19.91
CA LYS A 306 6.93 -22.00 -19.33
C LYS A 306 7.49 -22.95 -20.40
N SER A 307 6.68 -23.34 -21.38
CA SER A 307 7.13 -24.16 -22.50
C SER A 307 8.18 -23.44 -23.35
N LYS A 308 7.92 -22.18 -23.72
CA LYS A 308 8.87 -21.34 -24.47
C LYS A 308 10.18 -21.12 -23.70
N CYS A 309 10.12 -20.91 -22.38
CA CYS A 309 11.31 -20.80 -21.54
C CYS A 309 12.16 -22.09 -21.56
N LYS A 310 11.53 -23.27 -21.46
CA LYS A 310 12.25 -24.56 -21.54
C LYS A 310 12.90 -24.80 -22.90
N GLU A 311 12.23 -24.40 -23.98
CA GLU A 311 12.79 -24.46 -25.34
C GLU A 311 14.02 -23.56 -25.44
N LYS A 312 13.92 -22.31 -24.97
CA LYS A 312 15.06 -21.37 -24.95
C LYS A 312 16.21 -21.83 -24.05
N GLU A 313 15.94 -22.46 -22.90
CA GLU A 313 16.98 -23.05 -22.05
C GLU A 313 17.71 -24.20 -22.77
N SER A 314 16.98 -25.01 -23.54
CA SER A 314 17.56 -26.08 -24.35
C SER A 314 18.44 -25.54 -25.48
N ASP A 315 18.00 -24.47 -26.16
CA ASP A 315 18.81 -23.75 -27.14
C ASP A 315 20.12 -23.24 -26.51
N ILE A 316 20.04 -22.61 -25.32
CA ILE A 316 21.22 -22.07 -24.62
C ILE A 316 22.23 -23.19 -24.31
N LEU A 317 21.78 -24.36 -23.87
CA LEU A 317 22.64 -25.51 -23.61
C LEU A 317 23.33 -26.01 -24.89
N LEU A 318 22.60 -26.09 -26.00
CA LEU A 318 23.14 -26.46 -27.31
C LEU A 318 24.22 -25.48 -27.78
N TRP A 319 23.96 -24.17 -27.62
CA TRP A 319 24.93 -23.12 -27.96
C TRP A 319 26.20 -23.20 -27.12
N LYS A 320 26.07 -23.53 -25.83
CA LYS A 320 27.21 -23.69 -24.93
C LYS A 320 28.11 -24.86 -25.34
N ASP A 321 27.52 -26.02 -25.67
CA ASP A 321 28.26 -27.19 -26.19
C ASP A 321 28.97 -26.87 -27.51
N ARG A 322 28.30 -26.17 -28.44
CA ARG A 322 28.90 -25.74 -29.70
C ARG A 322 30.09 -24.80 -29.49
N ALA A 323 29.99 -23.86 -28.55
CA ALA A 323 31.07 -22.94 -28.22
C ALA A 323 32.30 -23.68 -27.64
N GLU A 324 32.07 -24.69 -26.78
CA GLU A 324 33.12 -25.50 -26.19
C GLU A 324 33.87 -26.36 -27.22
N LYS A 325 33.14 -26.94 -28.19
CA LYS A 325 33.71 -27.67 -29.33
C LYS A 325 34.63 -26.78 -30.17
N LEU A 326 34.15 -25.58 -30.54
CA LEU A 326 34.93 -24.62 -31.31
C LEU A 326 36.20 -24.18 -30.56
N GLN A 327 36.12 -23.99 -29.25
CA GLN A 327 37.27 -23.64 -28.43
C GLN A 327 38.31 -24.78 -28.39
N THR A 328 37.84 -26.03 -28.34
CA THR A 328 38.71 -27.22 -28.37
C THR A 328 39.42 -27.35 -29.73
N GLU A 329 38.71 -27.16 -30.84
CA GLU A 329 39.30 -27.17 -32.19
C GLU A 329 40.36 -26.08 -32.36
N ARG A 330 40.07 -24.86 -31.89
CA ARG A 330 41.02 -23.75 -31.88
C ARG A 330 42.31 -24.10 -31.13
N ASN A 331 42.19 -24.71 -29.95
CA ASN A 331 43.34 -25.12 -29.15
C ASN A 331 44.17 -26.21 -29.85
N LYS A 332 43.50 -27.19 -30.47
CA LYS A 332 44.13 -28.26 -31.25
C LYS A 332 44.88 -27.71 -32.47
N PHE A 333 44.27 -26.77 -33.20
CA PHE A 333 44.92 -26.07 -34.30
C PHE A 333 46.18 -25.33 -33.82
N LYS A 334 46.06 -24.57 -32.72
CA LYS A 334 47.19 -23.84 -32.12
C LYS A 334 48.35 -24.75 -31.74
N SER A 335 48.07 -25.93 -31.17
CA SER A 335 49.09 -26.95 -30.84
C SER A 335 49.81 -27.46 -32.09
N LYS A 336 49.04 -27.94 -33.08
CA LYS A 336 49.60 -28.48 -34.34
C LYS A 336 50.41 -27.44 -35.11
N TYR A 337 49.94 -26.20 -35.14
CA TYR A 337 50.66 -25.09 -35.74
C TYR A 337 52.01 -24.86 -35.03
N SER A 338 52.02 -24.87 -33.69
CA SER A 338 53.25 -24.74 -32.91
C SER A 338 54.24 -25.88 -33.17
N GLU A 339 53.77 -27.12 -33.27
CA GLU A 339 54.58 -28.31 -33.59
C GLU A 339 55.18 -28.23 -35.00
N ALA A 340 54.39 -27.78 -35.99
CA ALA A 340 54.85 -27.60 -37.36
C ALA A 340 55.95 -26.54 -37.45
N ILE A 341 55.80 -25.41 -36.74
CA ILE A 341 56.82 -24.35 -36.68
C ILE A 341 58.11 -24.87 -36.05
N GLN A 342 58.03 -25.66 -34.97
CA GLN A 342 59.21 -26.29 -34.33
C GLN A 342 59.92 -27.29 -35.26
N SER A 343 59.14 -28.10 -35.98
CA SER A 343 59.68 -29.14 -36.88
C SER A 343 60.44 -28.57 -38.08
N LEU A 344 60.11 -27.34 -38.49
CA LEU A 344 60.79 -26.63 -39.57
C LEU A 344 62.14 -26.00 -39.15
N GLY A 345 62.56 -26.16 -37.88
CA GLY A 345 63.84 -25.62 -37.38
C GLY A 345 63.90 -24.09 -37.36
N ILE A 346 62.75 -23.43 -37.49
CA ILE A 346 62.64 -21.98 -37.46
C ILE A 346 62.67 -21.57 -35.98
N ALA A 347 63.75 -20.91 -35.56
CA ALA A 347 63.83 -20.30 -34.23
C ALA A 347 62.59 -19.43 -34.01
N PHE A 348 61.88 -19.62 -32.88
CA PHE A 348 60.63 -18.94 -32.55
C PHE A 348 60.67 -17.48 -33.03
N PRO A 349 59.94 -17.13 -34.10
CA PRO A 349 59.85 -15.74 -34.52
C PRO A 349 59.26 -14.97 -33.34
N LYS A 350 59.80 -13.79 -33.03
CA LYS A 350 59.18 -12.87 -32.06
C LYS A 350 57.67 -12.82 -32.38
N SER A 351 56.83 -12.87 -31.34
CA SER A 351 55.34 -12.98 -31.38
C SER A 351 54.61 -12.14 -32.46
N THR A 352 55.27 -11.15 -33.05
CA THR A 352 54.84 -10.33 -34.17
C THR A 352 54.78 -11.06 -35.52
N ASP A 353 55.62 -12.06 -35.81
CA ASP A 353 55.69 -12.71 -37.14
C ASP A 353 54.66 -13.84 -37.36
N ILE A 354 54.15 -14.44 -36.27
CA ILE A 354 53.07 -15.43 -36.35
C ILE A 354 51.72 -14.74 -36.61
N LYS A 355 51.55 -13.51 -36.12
CA LYS A 355 50.36 -12.67 -36.36
C LYS A 355 50.31 -12.09 -37.78
N SER A 356 51.40 -12.15 -38.54
CA SER A 356 51.49 -11.57 -39.90
C SER A 356 51.28 -12.61 -41.02
N SER A 357 51.19 -13.91 -40.73
CA SER A 357 50.75 -14.90 -41.74
C SER A 357 49.32 -14.58 -42.22
N ALA A 358 49.14 -14.48 -43.54
CA ALA A 358 47.85 -14.18 -44.14
C ALA A 358 46.79 -15.25 -43.80
N GLU A 359 47.19 -16.52 -43.79
CA GLU A 359 46.30 -17.64 -43.46
C GLU A 359 45.86 -17.62 -41.99
N PHE A 360 46.78 -17.30 -41.07
CA PHE A 360 46.45 -17.14 -39.65
C PHE A 360 45.50 -15.96 -39.43
N ARG A 361 45.73 -14.84 -40.11
CA ARG A 361 44.84 -13.66 -40.05
C ARG A 361 43.45 -13.95 -40.60
N THR A 362 43.34 -14.65 -41.74
CA THR A 362 42.06 -15.04 -42.32
C THR A 362 41.30 -16.01 -41.41
N MET A 363 41.99 -17.00 -40.84
CA MET A 363 41.37 -17.96 -39.93
C MET A 363 40.95 -17.30 -38.61
N GLN A 364 41.80 -16.44 -38.04
CA GLN A 364 41.48 -15.67 -36.84
C GLN A 364 40.30 -14.71 -37.08
N ALA A 365 40.25 -14.04 -38.22
CA ALA A 365 39.14 -13.18 -38.61
C ALA A 365 37.83 -13.97 -38.74
N LYS A 366 37.87 -15.16 -39.36
CA LYS A 366 36.70 -16.05 -39.47
C LYS A 366 36.18 -16.46 -38.09
N TYR A 367 37.05 -16.93 -37.20
CA TYR A 367 36.64 -17.30 -35.84
C TYR A 367 36.14 -16.09 -35.03
N GLN A 368 36.74 -14.92 -35.21
CA GLN A 368 36.28 -13.71 -34.54
C GLN A 368 34.88 -13.29 -35.03
N MET A 369 34.62 -13.35 -36.34
CA MET A 369 33.30 -13.10 -36.90
C MET A 369 32.24 -14.08 -36.36
N ASP A 370 32.58 -15.36 -36.27
CA ASP A 370 31.68 -16.37 -35.69
C ASP A 370 31.41 -16.06 -34.21
N ILE A 371 32.44 -15.73 -33.41
CA ILE A 371 32.28 -15.34 -31.99
C ILE A 371 31.38 -14.10 -31.85
N ASP A 372 31.59 -13.06 -32.67
CA ASP A 372 30.81 -11.83 -32.62
C ASP A 372 29.35 -12.05 -33.06
N SER A 373 29.12 -12.97 -34.00
CA SER A 373 27.78 -13.39 -34.41
C SER A 373 27.06 -14.13 -33.27
N LEU A 374 27.75 -15.05 -32.59
CA LEU A 374 27.22 -15.76 -31.42
C LEU A 374 26.89 -14.81 -30.26
N GLN A 375 27.75 -13.84 -30.00
CA GLN A 375 27.51 -12.84 -28.94
C GLN A 375 26.30 -11.96 -29.25
N ARG A 376 26.10 -11.57 -30.52
CA ARG A 376 24.89 -10.85 -30.95
C ARG A 376 23.62 -11.67 -30.71
N GLN A 377 23.60 -12.92 -31.17
CA GLN A 377 22.45 -13.82 -30.96
C GLN A 377 22.17 -14.06 -29.46
N ARG A 378 23.22 -14.20 -28.64
CA ARG A 378 23.08 -14.31 -27.17
C ARG A 378 22.43 -13.05 -26.58
N ASN A 379 22.83 -11.87 -27.03
CA ASN A 379 22.30 -10.60 -26.52
C ASN A 379 20.84 -10.38 -26.96
N GLU A 380 20.49 -10.72 -28.20
CA GLU A 380 19.11 -10.72 -28.69
C GLU A 380 18.23 -11.66 -27.87
N MET A 381 18.71 -12.88 -27.60
CA MET A 381 17.99 -13.84 -26.76
C MET A 381 17.84 -13.36 -25.31
N ALA A 382 18.86 -12.72 -24.74
CA ALA A 382 18.78 -12.16 -23.39
C ALA A 382 17.80 -10.98 -23.31
N GLN A 383 17.70 -10.16 -24.37
CA GLN A 383 16.68 -9.11 -24.47
C GLN A 383 15.28 -9.69 -24.58
N GLU A 384 15.09 -10.75 -25.35
CA GLU A 384 13.79 -11.41 -25.47
C GLU A 384 13.35 -12.07 -24.16
N ILE A 385 14.29 -12.70 -23.42
CA ILE A 385 14.03 -13.21 -22.06
C ILE A 385 13.63 -12.07 -21.10
N LYS A 386 14.26 -10.90 -21.20
CA LYS A 386 13.88 -9.73 -20.40
C LYS A 386 12.47 -9.25 -20.74
N ARG A 387 12.08 -9.24 -22.03
CA ARG A 387 10.73 -8.88 -22.47
C ARG A 387 9.66 -9.84 -21.98
N LEU A 388 9.99 -11.13 -21.83
CA LEU A 388 9.05 -12.16 -21.35
C LEU A 388 8.95 -12.25 -19.81
N LYS A 389 9.75 -11.47 -19.07
CA LYS A 389 9.76 -11.42 -17.59
C LYS A 389 9.00 -10.22 -17.00
N PHE A 390 8.43 -9.37 -17.85
CA PHE A 390 7.46 -8.31 -17.54
C PHE A 390 6.20 -8.60 -18.33
#